data_AF-A0A7X7TZD9-F1
#
_entry.id   AF-A0A7X7TZD9-F1
#
_cell.length_a   1.000
_cell.length_b   1.000
_cell.length_c   1.000
_cell.angle_alpha   90.00
_cell.angle_beta   90.00
_cell.angle_gamma   90.00
#
_symmetry.space_group_name_H-M   'P 1'
#
loop_
_entity.id
_entity.type
_entity.pdbx_description
1 polymer ?
#
loop_
_entity_poly.entity_id
_entity_poly.type
_entity_poly.pdbx_seq_one_letter_code
_entity_poly.pdbx_strand_id
1 'polypeptide(L)'
;MQVRRAQSGSVLLIVVVLVALLAATVMGHLQVNAEEIQLMQNHIHEVQALAVAEAGLNDALARLRANSHWTEGITNQPFGQGTYTVTIQDGTIASAATTLDGFSARMEADVAVSPDGPPHLIRIDELRINP
;
A
#
# COMPACT_ATOMS: atom_id res chain seq x y z
N MET A 1 -5.95 60.20 -46.73
CA MET A 1 -6.08 59.86 -45.29
C MET A 1 -5.84 58.36 -45.12
N GLN A 2 -4.62 57.96 -44.77
CA GLN A 2 -4.31 56.56 -44.46
C GLN A 2 -4.63 56.29 -42.99
N VAL A 3 -5.65 55.47 -42.74
CA VAL A 3 -6.00 55.03 -41.40
C VAL A 3 -4.96 53.98 -40.99
N ARG A 4 -3.96 54.37 -40.19
CA ARG A 4 -3.06 53.44 -39.49
C ARG A 4 -3.87 52.67 -38.44
N ARG A 5 -4.50 51.57 -38.84
CA ARG A 5 -5.22 50.66 -37.94
C ARG A 5 -4.25 49.65 -37.30
N ALA A 6 -4.15 49.75 -35.97
CA ALA A 6 -4.13 48.63 -35.00
C ALA A 6 -2.95 47.62 -35.00
N GLN A 7 -1.69 48.07 -34.82
CA GLN A 7 -0.65 47.16 -34.33
C GLN A 7 -0.92 46.70 -32.88
N SER A 8 -1.49 47.57 -32.05
CA SER A 8 -1.79 47.29 -30.63
C SER A 8 -2.83 46.17 -30.44
N GLY A 9 -3.78 46.02 -31.38
CA GLY A 9 -4.82 45.00 -31.29
C GLY A 9 -4.31 43.58 -31.54
N SER A 10 -3.36 43.42 -32.47
CA SER A 10 -2.74 42.11 -32.75
C SER A 10 -1.81 41.67 -31.62
N VAL A 11 -1.05 42.60 -31.02
CA VAL A 11 -0.21 42.31 -29.85
C VAL A 11 -1.05 41.85 -28.66
N LEU A 12 -2.19 42.50 -28.41
CA LEU A 12 -3.12 42.09 -27.35
C LEU A 12 -3.62 40.66 -27.57
N LEU A 13 -4.00 40.30 -28.79
CA LEU A 13 -4.47 38.94 -29.12
C LEU A 13 -3.37 37.89 -28.91
N ILE A 14 -2.13 38.17 -29.31
CA ILE A 14 -1.00 37.26 -29.09
C ILE A 14 -0.76 37.05 -27.60
N VAL A 15 -0.79 38.13 -26.80
CA VAL A 15 -0.62 38.04 -25.35
C VAL A 15 -1.74 37.23 -24.71
N VAL A 16 -3.00 37.45 -25.09
CA VAL A 16 -4.14 36.69 -24.55
C VAL A 16 -4.03 35.21 -24.89
N VAL A 17 -3.64 34.87 -26.12
CA VAL A 17 -3.43 33.46 -26.52
C VAL A 17 -2.28 32.84 -25.73
N LEU A 18 -1.16 33.55 -25.56
CA LEU A 18 -0.04 33.06 -24.76
C LEU A 18 -0.42 32.85 -23.30
N VAL A 19 -1.13 33.79 -22.69
CA VAL A 19 -1.62 33.66 -21.31
C VAL A 19 -2.61 32.50 -21.20
N ALA A 20 -3.50 32.31 -22.17
CA ALA A 20 -4.44 31.19 -22.19
C ALA A 20 -3.71 29.84 -22.30
N LEU A 21 -2.69 29.74 -23.16
CA LEU A 21 -1.87 28.53 -23.29
C LEU A 21 -1.10 28.24 -22.00
N LEU A 22 -0.47 29.24 -21.39
CA LEU A 22 0.23 29.09 -20.12
C LEU A 22 -0.72 28.66 -19.00
N ALA A 23 -1.91 29.27 -18.92
CA ALA A 23 -2.92 28.91 -17.95
C ALA A 23 -3.39 27.45 -18.14
N ALA A 24 -3.61 27.02 -19.38
CA ALA A 24 -3.98 25.64 -19.70
C ALA A 24 -2.87 24.65 -19.29
N THR A 25 -1.60 24.96 -19.55
CA THR A 25 -0.47 24.12 -19.16
C THR A 25 -0.35 24.01 -17.64
N VAL A 26 -0.48 25.12 -16.91
CA VAL A 26 -0.43 25.12 -15.44
C VAL A 26 -1.59 24.30 -14.87
N MET A 27 -2.81 24.49 -15.37
CA MET A 27 -3.97 23.70 -14.95
C MET A 27 -3.77 22.20 -15.23
N GLY A 28 -3.24 21.86 -16.40
CA GLY A 28 -2.92 20.47 -16.75
C GLY A 28 -1.94 19.83 -15.76
N HIS A 29 -0.85 20.54 -15.40
CA HIS A 29 0.10 20.03 -14.42
C HIS A 29 -0.49 19.91 -13.02
N LEU A 30 -1.28 20.88 -12.57
CA LEU A 30 -1.93 20.81 -11.25
C LEU A 30 -2.88 19.62 -11.16
N GLN A 31 -3.61 19.31 -12.23
CA GLN A 31 -4.50 18.16 -12.27
C GLN A 31 -3.72 16.84 -12.18
N VAL A 32 -2.67 16.67 -12.99
CA VAL A 32 -1.84 15.45 -12.97
C VAL A 32 -1.23 15.24 -11.58
N ASN A 33 -0.67 16.29 -10.97
CA ASN A 33 -0.08 16.19 -9.63
C ASN A 33 -1.13 15.81 -8.57
N ALA A 34 -2.36 16.30 -8.69
CA ALA A 34 -3.43 15.95 -7.75
C ALA A 34 -3.82 14.46 -7.84
N GLU A 35 -3.89 13.90 -9.06
CA GLU A 35 -4.14 12.48 -9.28
C GLU A 35 -2.99 11.61 -8.75
N GLU A 36 -1.74 12.00 -8.99
CA GLU A 36 -0.56 11.30 -8.47
C GLU A 36 -0.53 11.25 -6.94
N ILE A 37 -0.88 12.35 -6.26
CA ILE A 37 -0.96 12.40 -4.79
C ILE A 37 -1.99 11.40 -4.26
N GLN A 38 -3.15 11.29 -4.91
CA GLN A 38 -4.19 10.34 -4.49
C GLN A 38 -3.72 8.89 -4.67
N LEU A 39 -3.06 8.59 -5.79
CA LEU A 39 -2.48 7.26 -6.02
C LEU A 39 -1.41 6.93 -4.98
N MET A 40 -0.53 7.89 -4.67
CA MET A 40 0.47 7.73 -3.62
C MET A 40 -0.14 7.44 -2.26
N GLN A 41 -1.21 8.13 -1.88
CA GLN A 41 -1.89 7.88 -0.61
C GLN A 41 -2.48 6.46 -0.55
N ASN A 42 -3.13 6.01 -1.62
CA ASN A 42 -3.64 4.64 -1.70
C ASN A 42 -2.51 3.61 -1.55
N HIS A 43 -1.38 3.85 -2.21
CA HIS A 43 -0.22 2.98 -2.12
C HIS A 43 0.36 2.94 -0.70
N ILE A 44 0.46 4.08 -0.01
CA ILE A 44 0.94 4.14 1.37
C ILE A 44 0.03 3.30 2.29
N HIS A 45 -1.29 3.42 2.15
CA HIS A 45 -2.22 2.65 2.99
C HIS A 45 -2.17 1.14 2.69
N GLU A 46 -1.97 0.74 1.43
CA GLU A 46 -1.77 -0.65 1.05
C GLU A 46 -0.49 -1.23 1.68
N VAL A 47 0.63 -0.51 1.58
CA VAL A 47 1.91 -0.91 2.19
C VAL A 47 1.78 -0.99 3.71
N GLN A 48 1.05 -0.06 4.32
CA GLN A 48 0.79 -0.10 5.76
C GLN A 48 -0.02 -1.33 6.16
N ALA A 49 -1.07 -1.69 5.42
CA ALA A 49 -1.83 -2.91 5.68
C ALA A 49 -0.95 -4.16 5.53
N LEU A 50 -0.09 -4.19 4.51
CA LEU A 50 0.85 -5.29 4.28
C LEU A 50 1.86 -5.42 5.44
N ALA A 51 2.41 -4.32 5.92
CA ALA A 51 3.34 -4.31 7.05
C ALA A 51 2.69 -4.84 8.35
N VAL A 52 1.41 -4.54 8.57
CA VAL A 52 0.65 -5.08 9.71
C VAL A 52 0.39 -6.58 9.53
N ALA A 53 0.10 -7.03 8.31
CA ALA A 53 -0.05 -8.47 8.01
C ALA A 53 1.27 -9.22 8.21
N GLU A 54 2.39 -8.64 7.78
CA GLU A 54 3.73 -9.18 7.97
C GLU A 54 4.09 -9.30 9.45
N ALA A 55 3.73 -8.31 10.27
CA ALA A 55 3.90 -8.39 11.72
C ALA A 55 3.15 -9.59 12.32
N GLY A 56 1.90 -9.81 11.89
CA GLY A 56 1.12 -10.99 12.32
C GLY A 56 1.75 -12.31 11.90
N LEU A 57 2.24 -12.40 10.66
CA LEU A 57 2.96 -13.58 10.18
C LEU A 57 4.23 -13.83 11.01
N ASN A 58 5.00 -12.79 11.32
CA ASN A 58 6.21 -12.91 12.14
C ASN A 58 5.92 -13.32 13.59
N ASP A 59 4.84 -12.83 14.21
CA ASP A 59 4.40 -13.26 15.55
C ASP A 59 4.04 -14.75 15.54
N ALA A 60 3.28 -15.19 14.54
CA ALA A 60 2.92 -16.60 14.37
C ALA A 60 4.16 -17.51 14.18
N LEU A 61 5.12 -17.09 13.35
CA LEU A 61 6.39 -17.79 13.20
C LEU A 61 7.16 -17.85 14.52
N ALA A 62 7.20 -16.77 15.30
CA ALA A 62 7.86 -16.77 16.60
C ALA A 62 7.21 -17.76 17.60
N ARG A 63 5.88 -17.84 17.61
CA ARG A 63 5.14 -18.81 18.42
C ARG A 63 5.40 -20.25 18.00
N LEU A 64 5.45 -20.52 16.69
CA LEU A 64 5.81 -21.83 16.17
C LEU A 64 7.25 -22.23 16.50
N ARG A 65 8.18 -21.27 16.56
CA ARG A 65 9.57 -21.54 17.00
C ARG A 65 9.62 -21.94 18.47
N ALA A 66 8.74 -21.38 19.30
CA ALA A 66 8.65 -21.72 20.71
C ALA A 66 7.88 -23.03 20.96
N ASN A 67 6.86 -23.31 20.14
CA ASN A 67 6.02 -24.50 20.21
C ASN A 67 5.55 -24.92 18.81
N SER A 68 6.14 -25.99 18.26
CA SER A 68 5.79 -26.51 16.92
C SER A 68 4.34 -26.98 16.76
N HIS A 69 3.63 -27.21 17.88
CA HIS A 69 2.24 -27.66 17.87
C HIS A 69 1.23 -26.53 18.06
N TRP A 70 1.67 -25.27 18.07
CA TRP A 70 0.77 -24.14 18.23
C TRP A 70 -0.13 -23.97 16.98
N THR A 71 -1.44 -24.05 17.19
CA THR A 71 -2.47 -23.95 16.13
C THR A 71 -3.62 -23.01 16.49
N GLU A 72 -3.58 -22.37 17.67
CA GLU A 72 -4.69 -21.55 18.17
C GLU A 72 -4.94 -20.30 17.32
N GLY A 73 -3.92 -19.81 16.61
CA GLY A 73 -4.00 -18.56 15.86
C GLY A 73 -4.07 -17.32 16.77
N ILE A 74 -4.31 -16.17 16.15
CA ILE A 74 -4.39 -14.86 16.82
C ILE A 74 -5.59 -14.13 16.26
N THR A 75 -6.37 -13.43 17.08
CA THR A 75 -7.56 -12.71 16.61
C THR A 75 -7.51 -11.25 17.03
N ASN A 76 -7.66 -10.35 16.05
CA ASN A 76 -7.76 -8.91 16.23
C ASN A 76 -6.69 -8.31 17.15
N GLN A 77 -5.45 -8.77 17.02
CA GLN A 77 -4.34 -8.26 17.80
C GLN A 77 -3.95 -6.87 17.29
N PRO A 78 -3.92 -5.84 18.15
CA PRO A 78 -3.53 -4.50 17.73
C PRO A 78 -2.04 -4.41 17.45
N PHE A 79 -1.68 -3.74 16.35
CA PHE A 79 -0.30 -3.45 15.99
C PHE A 79 -0.21 -2.16 15.16
N GLY A 80 0.51 -1.17 15.69
CA GLY A 80 0.62 0.15 15.07
C GLY A 80 -0.75 0.80 14.84
N GLN A 81 -1.03 1.14 13.59
CA GLN A 81 -2.28 1.78 13.15
C GLN A 81 -3.27 0.76 12.51
N GLY A 82 -3.32 -0.45 13.05
CA GLY A 82 -4.21 -1.50 12.58
C GLY A 82 -4.29 -2.69 13.52
N THR A 83 -4.97 -3.72 13.06
CA THR A 83 -5.10 -5.00 13.75
C THR A 83 -4.81 -6.12 12.77
N TYR A 84 -4.24 -7.23 13.27
CA TYR A 84 -4.09 -8.46 12.49
C TYR A 84 -4.77 -9.65 13.16
N THR A 85 -5.15 -10.60 12.33
CA THR A 85 -5.67 -11.92 12.71
C THR A 85 -4.85 -12.97 11.98
N VAL A 86 -4.37 -13.97 12.70
CA VAL A 86 -3.63 -15.10 12.14
C VAL A 86 -4.44 -16.37 12.30
N THR A 87 -4.56 -17.13 11.22
CA THR A 87 -5.13 -18.47 11.20
C THR A 87 -4.10 -19.47 10.70
N ILE A 88 -4.06 -20.65 11.29
CA ILE A 88 -3.19 -21.75 10.86
C ILE A 88 -4.05 -22.90 10.39
N GLN A 89 -3.80 -23.41 9.18
CA GLN A 89 -4.49 -24.55 8.63
C GLN A 89 -3.52 -25.39 7.80
N ASP A 90 -3.37 -26.67 8.14
CA ASP A 90 -2.62 -27.66 7.35
C ASP A 90 -1.18 -27.26 6.96
N GLY A 91 -0.49 -26.49 7.82
CA GLY A 91 0.87 -26.00 7.57
C GLY A 91 0.93 -24.65 6.85
N THR A 92 -0.23 -24.10 6.46
CA THR A 92 -0.36 -22.73 5.95
C THR A 92 -0.68 -21.78 7.10
N ILE A 93 0.10 -20.70 7.23
CA ILE A 93 -0.17 -19.58 8.12
C ILE A 93 -0.73 -18.44 7.29
N ALA A 94 -1.96 -18.02 7.57
CA ALA A 94 -2.57 -16.86 6.94
C ALA A 94 -2.70 -15.72 7.95
N SER A 95 -2.08 -14.57 7.66
CA SER A 95 -2.19 -13.34 8.42
C SER A 95 -3.00 -12.32 7.63
N ALA A 96 -4.16 -11.92 8.16
CA ALA A 96 -5.01 -10.90 7.58
C ALA A 96 -4.95 -9.64 8.47
N ALA A 97 -4.66 -8.50 7.86
CA ALA A 97 -4.61 -7.21 8.54
C ALA A 97 -5.69 -6.27 8.06
N THR A 98 -6.07 -5.35 8.95
CA THR A 98 -6.95 -4.23 8.65
C THR A 98 -6.42 -2.99 9.38
N THR A 99 -6.20 -1.92 8.63
CA THR A 99 -5.79 -0.61 9.15
C THR A 99 -6.99 0.16 9.69
N LEU A 100 -6.74 1.20 10.49
CA LEU A 100 -7.80 2.09 10.98
C LEU A 100 -8.56 2.80 9.86
N ASP A 101 -7.89 3.05 8.74
CA ASP A 101 -8.47 3.69 7.55
C ASP A 101 -9.25 2.70 6.65
N GLY A 102 -9.38 1.44 7.09
CA GLY A 102 -10.19 0.41 6.42
C GLY A 102 -9.48 -0.36 5.31
N PHE A 103 -8.18 -0.12 5.08
CA PHE A 103 -7.39 -0.89 4.12
C PHE A 103 -7.02 -2.25 4.71
N SER A 104 -7.12 -3.30 3.91
CA SER A 104 -6.79 -4.67 4.29
C SER A 104 -5.71 -5.27 3.41
N ALA A 105 -4.94 -6.19 3.99
CA ALA A 105 -3.96 -7.00 3.28
C ALA A 105 -3.93 -8.40 3.87
N ARG A 106 -3.56 -9.39 3.07
CA ARG A 106 -3.43 -10.77 3.49
C ARG A 106 -2.08 -11.33 3.05
N MET A 107 -1.40 -12.00 3.97
CA MET A 107 -0.18 -12.76 3.67
C MET A 107 -0.41 -14.21 4.06
N GLU A 108 -0.03 -15.13 3.18
CA GLU A 108 -0.07 -16.56 3.45
C GLU A 108 1.33 -17.14 3.28
N ALA A 109 1.76 -17.96 4.23
CA ALA A 109 3.02 -18.67 4.16
C ALA A 109 2.80 -20.16 4.41
N ASP A 110 3.25 -20.98 3.48
CA ASP A 110 3.33 -22.42 3.68
C ASP A 110 4.64 -22.72 4.41
N VAL A 111 4.54 -23.37 5.56
CA VAL A 111 5.68 -23.61 6.44
C VAL A 111 5.89 -25.08 6.75
N ALA A 112 7.16 -25.47 6.75
CA ALA A 112 7.62 -26.74 7.28
C ALA A 112 8.33 -26.49 8.62
N VAL A 113 7.88 -27.18 9.68
CA VAL A 113 8.46 -27.06 11.03
C VAL A 113 9.22 -28.34 11.39
N SER A 114 10.48 -28.21 11.78
CA SER A 114 11.28 -29.34 12.26
C SER A 114 10.81 -29.77 13.65
N PRO A 115 10.68 -31.09 13.92
CA PRO A 115 10.36 -31.59 15.26
C PRO A 115 11.50 -31.38 16.28
N ASP A 116 12.70 -31.03 15.82
CA ASP A 116 13.88 -30.92 16.66
C ASP A 116 13.88 -29.63 17.51
N GLY A 117 13.43 -29.76 18.76
CA GLY A 117 13.66 -28.84 19.89
C GLY A 117 13.13 -27.41 19.74
N PRO A 118 13.02 -26.64 20.84
CA PRO A 118 12.97 -25.18 20.76
C PRO A 118 14.39 -24.57 20.75
N PRO A 119 14.69 -23.56 19.89
CA PRO A 119 13.80 -23.03 18.87
C PRO A 119 13.67 -23.98 17.68
N HIS A 120 12.42 -24.29 17.30
CA HIS A 120 12.15 -25.14 16.15
C HIS A 120 12.61 -24.44 14.88
N LEU A 121 13.29 -25.18 13.99
CA LEU A 121 13.63 -24.67 12.67
C LEU A 121 12.36 -24.59 11.83
N ILE A 122 12.05 -23.39 11.33
CA ILE A 122 10.92 -23.15 10.42
C ILE A 122 11.49 -22.78 9.06
N ARG A 123 11.05 -23.50 8.03
CA ARG A 123 11.29 -23.17 6.63
C ARG A 123 10.00 -22.66 6.02
N ILE A 124 10.07 -21.53 5.33
CA ILE A 124 8.97 -21.03 4.51
C ILE A 124 9.17 -21.62 3.12
N ASP A 125 8.22 -22.43 2.68
CA ASP A 125 8.26 -23.10 1.38
C ASP A 125 7.65 -22.21 0.30
N GLU A 126 6.56 -21.51 0.62
CA GLU A 126 5.91 -20.56 -0.26
C GLU A 126 5.40 -19.34 0.52
N LEU A 127 5.45 -18.15 -0.09
CA LEU A 127 4.89 -16.92 0.45
C LEU A 127 4.01 -16.24 -0.59
N ARG A 128 2.76 -15.96 -0.24
CA ARG A 128 1.76 -15.33 -1.09
C ARG A 128 1.26 -14.04 -0.45
N ILE A 129 1.08 -13.02 -1.29
CA ILE A 129 0.59 -11.69 -0.88
C ILE A 129 -0.71 -11.42 -1.61
N ASN A 130 -1.74 -11.04 -0.87
CA ASN A 130 -3.10 -10.82 -1.32
C ASN A 130 -3.62 -11.94 -2.27
N PRO A 131 -3.53 -13.23 -1.86
CA PRO A 131 -4.04 -14.35 -2.64
C PRO A 131 -5.56 -14.39 -2.74
#